data_AF-A0AAW0J7S6-F1
#
_entry.id   AF-A0AAW0J7S6-F1
#
_cell.length_a   1.000
_cell.length_b   1.000
_cell.length_c   1.000
_cell.angle_alpha   90.00
_cell.angle_beta   90.00
_cell.angle_gamma   90.00
#
_symmetry.space_group_name_H-M   'P 1'
#
loop_
_entity.id
_entity.type
_entity.pdbx_description
1 polymer ?
#
loop_
_entity_poly.entity_id
_entity_poly.type
_entity_poly.pdbx_seq_one_letter_code
_entity_poly.pdbx_strand_id
1 'polypeptide(L)'
;MFSELTFNIIMRMVGGKRYYGEDMKDVEEARQFREIMNEIVKLAGASNPGEFVAVLRWIDHGGLEKKLKGLAKRMDVFLQSLVDEVRNKEEEGNTIIDHLLSLQKSQPEYYTDQIIKGLRW
;
A
#
# COMPACT_ATOMS: atom_id res chain seq x y z
N MET A 1 8.94 5.14 -15.62
CA MET A 1 8.41 6.47 -15.99
C MET A 1 6.92 6.64 -15.70
N PHE A 2 5.97 6.03 -16.43
CA PHE A 2 4.53 6.26 -16.16
C PHE A 2 4.09 5.79 -14.78
N SER A 3 4.42 4.53 -14.43
CA SER A 3 4.10 3.95 -13.12
C SER A 3 4.68 4.75 -11.95
N GLU A 4 5.92 5.24 -12.07
CA GLU A 4 6.60 6.04 -11.05
C GLU A 4 5.88 7.36 -10.78
N LEU A 5 5.42 8.04 -11.85
CA LEU A 5 4.63 9.26 -11.73
C LEU A 5 3.28 8.97 -11.06
N THR A 6 2.58 7.92 -11.51
CA THR A 6 1.30 7.49 -10.93
C THR A 6 1.44 7.21 -9.44
N PHE A 7 2.45 6.43 -9.05
CA PHE A 7 2.69 6.10 -7.65
C PHE A 7 3.07 7.32 -6.82
N ASN A 8 3.87 8.24 -7.37
CA ASN A 8 4.14 9.51 -6.70
C ASN A 8 2.88 10.35 -6.46
N ILE A 9 1.97 10.43 -7.45
CA ILE A 9 0.71 11.16 -7.30
C ILE A 9 -0.14 10.52 -6.21
N ILE A 10 -0.29 9.19 -6.24
CA ILE A 10 -1.04 8.43 -5.23
C ILE A 10 -0.48 8.69 -3.83
N MET A 11 0.83 8.54 -3.64
CA MET A 11 1.44 8.70 -2.32
C MET A 11 1.38 10.13 -1.79
N ARG A 12 1.35 11.12 -2.69
CA ARG A 12 1.12 12.52 -2.31
C ARG A 12 -0.31 12.75 -1.84
N MET A 13 -1.31 12.09 -2.43
CA MET A 13 -2.70 12.15 -1.96
C MET A 13 -2.91 11.37 -0.66
N VAL A 14 -2.30 10.19 -0.54
CA VAL A 14 -2.53 9.28 0.60
C VAL A 14 -1.89 9.80 1.88
N GLY A 15 -0.60 10.16 1.85
CA GLY A 15 0.15 10.54 3.05
C GLY A 15 1.05 11.76 2.87
N GLY A 16 0.90 12.50 1.76
CA GLY A 16 1.71 13.70 1.49
C GLY A 16 3.16 13.39 1.11
N LYS A 17 3.49 12.14 0.77
CA LYS A 17 4.86 11.66 0.52
C LYS A 17 5.20 11.60 -0.96
N ARG A 18 6.50 11.63 -1.28
CA ARG A 18 7.05 11.41 -2.63
C ARG A 18 8.21 10.43 -2.52
N TYR A 19 8.21 9.40 -3.38
CA TYR A 19 9.21 8.33 -3.37
C TYR A 19 9.98 8.21 -4.67
N TYR A 20 9.75 9.10 -5.63
CA TYR A 20 10.54 9.24 -6.85
C TYR A 20 10.91 10.71 -7.07
N GLY A 21 12.12 10.96 -7.58
CA GLY A 21 12.71 12.29 -7.78
C GLY A 21 13.92 12.55 -6.87
N GLU A 22 14.59 13.70 -7.03
CA GLU A 22 15.84 14.02 -6.31
C GLU A 22 15.59 14.53 -4.88
N ASP A 23 14.44 15.15 -4.60
CA ASP A 23 14.11 15.76 -3.30
C ASP A 23 13.45 14.79 -2.28
N MET A 24 13.89 13.54 -2.23
CA MET A 24 13.32 12.56 -1.30
C MET A 24 13.84 12.79 0.11
N LYS A 25 12.92 13.04 1.06
CA LYS A 25 13.26 13.27 2.47
C LYS A 25 13.71 11.99 3.20
N ASP A 26 13.14 10.85 2.82
CA ASP A 26 13.48 9.55 3.40
C ASP A 26 13.81 8.55 2.28
N VAL A 27 15.11 8.31 2.11
CA VAL A 27 15.65 7.44 1.04
C VAL A 27 15.33 5.98 1.30
N GLU A 28 15.28 5.56 2.56
CA GLU A 28 15.06 4.16 2.92
C GLU A 28 13.58 3.79 2.80
N GLU A 29 12.68 4.66 3.27
CA GLU A 29 11.23 4.52 3.04
C GLU A 29 10.92 4.49 1.53
N ALA A 30 11.57 5.36 0.75
CA ALA A 30 11.43 5.36 -0.71
C ALA A 30 11.94 4.07 -1.36
N ARG A 31 13.06 3.52 -0.89
CA ARG A 31 13.59 2.25 -1.39
C ARG A 31 12.61 1.10 -1.14
N GLN A 32 12.08 0.99 0.09
CA GLN A 32 11.11 -0.03 0.46
C GLN A 32 9.83 0.07 -0.37
N PHE A 33 9.29 1.29 -0.54
CA PHE A 33 8.13 1.52 -1.39
C PHE A 33 8.37 1.06 -2.82
N ARG A 34 9.50 1.45 -3.42
CA ARG A 34 9.85 1.06 -4.80
C ARG A 34 9.98 -0.45 -4.97
N GLU A 35 10.55 -1.14 -3.99
CA GLU A 35 10.65 -2.60 -4.00
C GLU A 35 9.27 -3.25 -4.00
N ILE A 36 8.37 -2.81 -3.11
CA ILE A 36 6.98 -3.27 -3.05
C ILE A 36 6.29 -3.01 -4.40
N MET A 37 6.36 -1.79 -4.94
CA MET A 37 5.68 -1.44 -6.19
C MET A 37 6.24 -2.19 -7.40
N ASN A 38 7.56 -2.41 -7.47
CA ASN A 38 8.17 -3.21 -8.52
C ASN A 38 7.70 -4.66 -8.47
N GLU A 39 7.54 -5.24 -7.29
CA GLU A 39 7.01 -6.59 -7.15
C GLU A 39 5.51 -6.67 -7.48
N ILE A 40 4.71 -5.66 -7.10
CA ILE A 40 3.30 -5.58 -7.50
C ILE A 40 3.17 -5.57 -9.02
N VAL A 41 3.91 -4.71 -9.71
CA VAL A 41 3.85 -4.63 -11.18
C VAL A 41 4.29 -5.94 -11.83
N LYS A 42 5.34 -6.59 -11.30
CA LYS A 42 5.81 -7.89 -11.80
C LYS A 42 4.78 -9.00 -11.61
N LEU A 43 4.12 -9.05 -10.45
CA LEU A 43 3.15 -10.10 -10.13
C LEU A 43 1.78 -9.85 -10.77
N ALA A 44 1.36 -8.59 -10.92
CA ALA A 44 0.10 -8.23 -11.58
C ALA A 44 0.06 -8.62 -13.07
N GLY A 45 1.23 -8.70 -13.72
CA GLY A 45 1.36 -9.18 -15.10
C GLY A 45 1.65 -10.67 -15.23
N ALA A 46 1.77 -11.42 -14.12
CA ALA A 46 2.08 -12.84 -14.17
C ALA A 46 0.81 -13.66 -14.42
N SER A 47 0.75 -14.36 -15.55
CA SER A 47 -0.33 -15.33 -15.80
C SER A 47 -0.21 -16.51 -14.83
N ASN A 48 -1.25 -16.79 -14.05
CA ASN A 48 -1.31 -17.97 -13.19
C ASN A 48 -1.99 -19.13 -13.95
N PRO A 49 -1.29 -20.24 -14.29
CA PRO A 49 -1.91 -21.39 -14.96
C PRO A 49 -3.10 -21.98 -14.19
N GLY A 50 -3.14 -21.84 -12.86
CA GLY A 50 -4.26 -22.24 -12.02
C GLY A 50 -5.54 -21.41 -12.22
N GLU A 51 -5.45 -20.23 -12.83
CA GLU A 51 -6.62 -19.45 -13.26
C GLU A 51 -7.26 -20.03 -14.53
N PHE A 52 -6.51 -20.80 -15.31
CA PHE A 52 -6.97 -21.42 -16.57
C PHE A 52 -7.27 -22.91 -16.43
N VAL A 53 -6.58 -23.62 -15.54
CA VAL A 53 -6.71 -25.07 -15.34
C VAL A 53 -7.00 -25.39 -13.88
N ALA A 54 -8.25 -25.76 -13.58
CA ALA A 54 -8.74 -25.95 -12.21
C ALA A 54 -7.94 -26.96 -11.37
N VAL A 55 -7.40 -28.02 -11.98
CA VAL A 55 -6.58 -29.03 -11.28
C VAL A 55 -5.25 -28.45 -10.79
N LEU A 56 -4.70 -27.45 -11.49
CA LEU A 56 -3.46 -26.79 -11.08
C LEU A 56 -3.65 -25.82 -9.91
N ARG A 57 -4.89 -25.51 -9.48
CA ARG A 57 -5.13 -24.70 -8.26
C ARG A 57 -4.70 -25.39 -6.97
N TRP A 58 -4.65 -26.72 -6.96
CA TRP A 58 -4.29 -27.49 -5.76
C TRP A 58 -2.79 -27.55 -5.52
N ILE A 59 -2.00 -27.07 -6.47
CA ILE A 59 -0.55 -27.04 -6.41
C ILE A 59 -0.13 -25.59 -6.61
N ASP A 60 0.57 -24.98 -5.64
CA ASP A 60 1.17 -23.65 -5.79
C ASP A 60 2.37 -23.72 -6.76
N HIS A 61 2.08 -24.04 -8.02
CA HIS A 61 3.06 -24.17 -9.10
C HIS A 61 3.73 -22.81 -9.31
N GLY A 62 4.96 -22.67 -8.81
CA GLY A 62 5.77 -21.45 -8.92
C GLY A 62 5.82 -20.57 -7.66
N GLY A 63 5.15 -20.98 -6.57
CA GLY A 63 5.18 -20.26 -5.30
C GLY A 63 4.49 -18.90 -5.34
N LEU A 64 3.57 -18.69 -6.28
CA LEU A 64 2.94 -17.40 -6.56
C LEU A 64 2.07 -16.97 -5.39
N GLU A 65 1.28 -17.89 -4.82
CA GLU A 65 0.42 -17.59 -3.67
C GLU A 65 1.27 -17.17 -2.47
N LYS A 66 2.37 -17.91 -2.20
CA LYS A 66 3.31 -17.57 -1.12
C LYS A 66 3.96 -16.21 -1.33
N LYS A 67 4.35 -15.87 -2.56
CA LYS A 67 4.93 -14.56 -2.92
C LYS A 67 3.90 -13.43 -2.74
N LEU A 68 2.67 -13.62 -3.21
CA LEU A 68 1.58 -12.65 -3.04
C LEU A 68 1.27 -12.40 -1.57
N LYS A 69 1.18 -13.45 -0.74
CA LYS A 69 1.00 -13.31 0.72
C LYS A 69 2.15 -12.54 1.38
N GLY A 70 3.40 -12.81 0.99
CA GLY A 70 4.57 -12.09 1.49
C GLY A 70 4.60 -10.62 1.09
N LEU A 71 4.25 -10.33 -0.18
CA LEU A 71 4.11 -8.97 -0.68
C LEU A 71 2.98 -8.22 0.03
N ALA A 72 1.84 -8.89 0.22
CA ALA A 72 0.69 -8.33 0.91
C ALA A 72 1.03 -7.90 2.34
N LYS A 73 1.74 -8.76 3.09
CA LYS A 73 2.21 -8.44 4.43
C LYS A 73 3.15 -7.23 4.46
N ARG A 74 4.08 -7.12 3.51
CA ARG A 74 4.98 -5.94 3.44
C ARG A 74 4.23 -4.66 3.10
N MET A 75 3.26 -4.73 2.19
CA MET A 75 2.39 -3.59 1.87
C MET A 75 1.57 -3.16 3.08
N ASP A 76 0.97 -4.10 3.82
CA ASP A 76 0.19 -3.80 5.03
C ASP A 76 1.02 -3.07 6.08
N VAL A 77 2.23 -3.56 6.35
CA VAL A 77 3.19 -2.92 7.28
C VAL A 77 3.53 -1.49 6.82
N PHE A 78 3.80 -1.31 5.53
CA PHE A 78 4.12 0.00 4.95
C PHE A 78 2.94 0.99 5.04
N LEU A 79 1.72 0.56 4.72
CA LEU A 79 0.54 1.42 4.84
C LEU A 79 0.19 1.72 6.30
N GLN A 80 0.46 0.78 7.22
CA GLN A 80 0.31 1.01 8.64
C GLN A 80 1.28 2.07 9.15
N SER A 81 2.56 2.02 8.75
CA SER A 81 3.53 3.03 9.18
C SER A 81 3.15 4.45 8.71
N LEU A 82 2.54 4.58 7.53
CA LEU A 82 2.02 5.87 7.06
C LEU A 82 0.86 6.39 7.91
N VAL A 83 -0.08 5.52 8.27
CA VAL A 83 -1.18 5.92 9.15
C VAL A 83 -0.69 6.30 10.53
N ASP A 84 0.27 5.55 11.08
CA ASP A 84 0.85 5.85 12.38
C ASP A 84 1.63 7.18 12.35
N GLU A 85 2.37 7.45 11.27
CA GLU A 85 3.07 8.73 11.11
C GLU A 85 2.09 9.90 11.07
N VAL A 86 1.01 9.81 10.28
CA VAL A 86 0.01 10.89 10.19
C VAL A 86 -0.77 11.03 11.51
N ARG A 87 -1.12 9.92 12.16
CA ARG A 87 -1.82 9.93 13.45
C ARG A 87 -1.02 10.62 14.56
N ASN A 88 0.31 10.54 14.49
CA ASN A 88 1.23 11.16 15.45
C ASN A 88 1.63 12.60 15.08
N LYS A 89 1.15 13.16 13.96
CA LYS A 89 1.38 14.58 13.63
C LYS A 89 0.48 15.48 14.48
N GLU A 90 1.05 16.59 14.93
CA GLU A 90 0.33 17.62 15.70
C GLU A 90 -0.51 18.55 14.81
N GLU A 91 -0.16 18.67 13.53
CA GLU A 91 -0.86 19.52 12.55
C GLU A 91 -1.86 18.72 11.72
N GLU A 92 -3.06 19.29 11.49
CA GLU A 92 -4.03 18.74 10.54
C GLU A 92 -3.51 18.90 9.11
N GLY A 93 -3.28 17.77 8.43
CA GLY A 93 -2.96 17.75 7.01
C GLY A 93 -4.20 17.66 6.11
N ASN A 94 -3.97 17.65 4.80
CA ASN A 94 -5.01 17.51 3.77
C ASN A 94 -4.82 16.24 2.93
N THR A 95 -4.40 15.16 3.58
CA THR A 95 -4.25 13.85 2.94
C THR A 95 -5.47 12.97 3.16
N ILE A 96 -5.60 11.89 2.40
CA ILE A 96 -6.67 10.91 2.60
C ILE A 96 -6.59 10.33 4.02
N ILE A 97 -5.39 10.04 4.53
CA ILE A 97 -5.22 9.55 5.89
C ILE A 97 -5.67 10.59 6.92
N ASP A 98 -5.35 11.87 6.73
CA ASP A 98 -5.81 12.95 7.62
C ASP A 98 -7.35 12.98 7.69
N HIS A 99 -8.01 12.93 6.54
CA HIS A 99 -9.46 12.92 6.48
C HIS A 99 -10.06 11.67 7.14
N LEU A 100 -9.51 10.48 6.89
CA LEU A 100 -9.99 9.25 7.52
C LEU A 100 -9.81 9.29 9.05
N LEU A 101 -8.69 9.81 9.54
CA LEU A 101 -8.46 9.95 10.98
C LEU A 101 -9.36 11.03 11.62
N SER A 102 -9.64 12.12 10.91
CA SER A 102 -10.62 13.13 11.34
C SER A 102 -12.04 12.56 11.43
N LEU A 103 -12.44 11.74 10.45
CA LEU A 103 -13.72 11.01 10.48
C LEU A 103 -13.76 9.99 11.61
N GLN A 104 -12.65 9.31 11.92
CA GLN A 104 -12.55 8.42 13.08
C GLN A 104 -12.73 9.16 14.41
N LYS A 105 -12.23 10.39 14.54
CA LYS A 105 -12.43 11.21 15.74
C LYS A 105 -13.87 11.74 15.87
N SER A 106 -14.47 12.15 14.77
CA SER A 106 -15.82 12.78 14.75
C SER A 106 -16.97 11.78 14.70
N GLN A 107 -16.77 10.61 14.11
CA GLN A 107 -17.78 9.56 13.90
C GLN A 107 -17.20 8.18 14.25
N PRO A 108 -16.79 7.95 15.51
CA PRO A 108 -16.08 6.73 15.91
C PRO A 108 -16.90 5.45 15.75
N GLU A 109 -18.24 5.53 15.80
CA GLU A 109 -19.10 4.37 15.55
C GLU A 109 -19.07 3.89 14.09
N TYR A 110 -18.82 4.81 13.15
CA TYR A 110 -18.81 4.52 11.70
C TYR A 110 -17.40 4.31 11.15
N TYR A 111 -16.40 5.04 11.66
CA TYR A 111 -15.02 5.02 11.18
C TYR A 111 -14.10 4.35 12.20
N THR A 112 -14.35 3.06 12.42
CA THR A 112 -13.51 2.25 13.32
C THR A 112 -12.13 2.01 12.71
N ASP A 113 -11.17 1.61 13.55
CA ASP A 113 -9.84 1.23 13.09
C ASP A 113 -9.90 0.07 12.07
N GLN A 114 -10.91 -0.80 12.17
CA GLN A 114 -11.18 -1.85 11.19
C GLN A 114 -11.66 -1.33 9.84
N ILE A 115 -12.40 -0.21 9.80
CA ILE A 115 -12.81 0.43 8.53
C ILE A 115 -11.62 1.12 7.86
N ILE A 116 -10.77 1.80 8.65
CA ILE A 116 -9.52 2.39 8.14
C ILE A 116 -8.58 1.30 7.62
N LYS A 117 -8.50 0.16 8.33
CA LYS A 117 -7.72 -1.01 7.88
C LYS A 117 -8.37 -1.74 6.70
N GLY A 118 -9.69 -1.79 6.64
CA GLY A 118 -10.46 -2.44 5.58
C GLY A 118 -10.27 -1.78 4.22
N LEU A 119 -9.95 -0.48 4.19
CA LEU A 119 -9.51 0.22 2.96
C LEU A 119 -8.17 -0.29 2.39
N ARG A 120 -7.47 -1.20 3.09
CA ARG A 120 -6.17 -1.74 2.67
C ARG A 120 -6.27 -3.08 1.93
N TRP A 121 -7.47 -3.68 1.79
CA TRP A 121 -7.68 -4.95 1.07
C TRP A 121 -9.06 -5.03 0.41
#